data_AF-A0A7C2U3X9-F1
#
_entry.id   AF-A0A7C2U3X9-F1
#
_cell.length_a   1.000
_cell.length_b   1.000
_cell.length_c   1.000
_cell.angle_alpha   90.00
_cell.angle_beta   90.00
_cell.angle_gamma   90.00
#
_symmetry.space_group_name_H-M   'P 1'
#
loop_
_entity.id
_entity.type
_entity.pdbx_description
1 polymer ?
#
loop_
_entity_poly.entity_id
_entity_poly.type
_entity_poly.pdbx_seq_one_letter_code
_entity_poly.pdbx_strand_id
1 'polypeptide(L)'
;MKELLYFSFADLMARVEYHQEANSLRYVTHRKMTYGERVVVEQYILTNFALKTDYYKRHPALFIYVGLDAQLVKELNLFHLKNTLKTLVEKEKDVKDSVNGLISQSMQNYYFEQIGDMILAARREVKENETGCSSVRLDQLKIKMEELVRAYNNYTDQKITINEVIPSELKSYFGISAETV
;
A
#
# COMPACT_ATOMS: atom_id res chain seq x y z
N MET A 1 -33.39 -14.65 -12.17
CA MET A 1 -32.06 -14.06 -11.88
C MET A 1 -32.29 -12.74 -11.15
N LYS A 2 -31.46 -12.40 -10.16
CA LYS A 2 -31.60 -11.18 -9.36
C LYS A 2 -30.23 -10.56 -9.15
N GLU A 3 -30.11 -9.25 -9.36
CA GLU A 3 -28.85 -8.51 -9.21
C GLU A 3 -29.10 -7.16 -8.53
N LEU A 4 -28.18 -6.80 -7.65
CA LEU A 4 -28.15 -5.52 -6.95
C LEU A 4 -27.11 -4.64 -7.62
N LEU A 5 -27.52 -3.44 -8.02
CA LEU A 5 -26.70 -2.49 -8.78
C LEU A 5 -26.58 -1.18 -8.02
N TYR A 6 -25.34 -0.74 -7.85
CA TYR A 6 -25.03 0.58 -7.31
C TYR A 6 -24.55 1.51 -8.43
N PHE A 7 -25.26 2.61 -8.63
CA PHE A 7 -24.93 3.66 -9.59
C PHE A 7 -24.32 4.85 -8.87
N SER A 8 -22.98 4.92 -8.85
CA SER A 8 -22.21 5.93 -8.12
C SER A 8 -22.50 7.36 -8.57
N PHE A 9 -22.78 7.59 -9.86
CA PHE A 9 -23.02 8.94 -10.40
C PHE A 9 -24.25 9.64 -9.80
N ALA A 10 -25.19 8.88 -9.24
CA ALA A 10 -26.43 9.39 -8.68
C ALA A 10 -26.66 8.92 -7.24
N ASP A 11 -25.66 8.27 -6.62
CA ASP A 11 -25.81 7.53 -5.36
C ASP A 11 -27.09 6.69 -5.32
N LEU A 12 -27.30 5.89 -6.38
CA LEU A 12 -28.55 5.17 -6.60
C LEU A 12 -28.36 3.67 -6.48
N MET A 13 -28.96 3.07 -5.46
CA MET A 13 -29.15 1.62 -5.38
C MET A 13 -30.41 1.18 -6.14
N ALA A 14 -30.26 0.21 -7.02
CA ALA A 14 -31.33 -0.43 -7.77
C ALA A 14 -31.23 -1.95 -7.69
N ARG A 15 -32.37 -2.63 -7.71
CA ARG A 15 -32.43 -4.10 -7.74
C ARG A 15 -33.20 -4.52 -8.97
N VAL A 16 -32.60 -5.41 -9.75
CA VAL A 16 -33.14 -5.88 -11.02
C VAL A 16 -33.39 -7.37 -10.92
N GLU A 17 -34.56 -7.79 -11.37
CA GLU A 17 -35.05 -9.16 -11.31
C GLU A 17 -35.59 -9.58 -12.67
N TYR A 18 -35.06 -10.69 -13.20
CA TYR A 18 -35.59 -11.34 -14.39
C TYR A 18 -36.51 -12.49 -13.98
N HIS A 19 -37.78 -12.37 -14.37
CA HIS A 19 -38.81 -13.41 -14.24
C HIS A 19 -38.95 -14.15 -15.57
N GLN A 20 -38.42 -15.38 -15.59
CA GLN A 20 -38.34 -16.18 -16.82
C GLN A 20 -39.71 -16.64 -17.34
N GLU A 21 -40.67 -16.92 -16.46
CA GLU A 21 -42.01 -17.39 -16.83
C GLU A 21 -42.79 -16.32 -17.62
N ALA A 22 -42.78 -15.08 -17.14
CA ALA A 22 -43.43 -13.94 -17.78
C ALA A 22 -42.53 -13.23 -18.79
N ASN A 23 -41.30 -13.71 -18.99
CA ASN A 23 -40.23 -13.04 -19.74
C ASN A 23 -40.16 -11.52 -19.45
N SER A 24 -40.04 -11.18 -18.16
CA SER A 24 -40.10 -9.80 -17.71
C SER A 24 -38.89 -9.40 -16.88
N LEU A 25 -38.34 -8.23 -17.17
CA LEU A 25 -37.36 -7.52 -16.36
C LEU A 25 -38.08 -6.52 -15.49
N ARG A 26 -37.92 -6.67 -14.18
CA ARG A 26 -38.49 -5.79 -13.19
C ARG A 26 -37.37 -5.14 -12.43
N TYR A 27 -37.49 -3.85 -12.15
CA TYR A 27 -36.52 -3.20 -11.28
C TYR A 27 -37.19 -2.23 -10.31
N VAL A 28 -36.55 -2.10 -9.15
CA VAL A 28 -36.91 -1.19 -8.08
C VAL A 28 -35.70 -0.34 -7.70
N THR A 29 -35.94 0.83 -7.13
CA THR A 29 -34.87 1.72 -6.67
C THR A 29 -35.12 2.17 -5.23
N HIS A 30 -34.09 2.59 -4.52
CA HIS A 30 -34.26 3.03 -3.13
C HIS A 30 -34.92 4.41 -3.00
N ARG A 31 -34.81 5.27 -4.04
CA ARG A 31 -35.38 6.62 -4.11
C ARG A 31 -35.93 6.92 -5.50
N LYS A 32 -36.79 7.93 -5.61
CA LYS A 32 -37.28 8.39 -6.90
C LYS A 32 -36.12 8.88 -7.77
N MET A 33 -36.06 8.38 -9.01
CA MET A 33 -35.10 8.82 -10.02
C MET A 33 -35.58 10.10 -10.71
N THR A 34 -34.64 10.94 -11.13
CA THR A 34 -34.90 11.96 -12.15
C THR A 34 -35.03 11.32 -13.53
N TYR A 35 -35.56 12.07 -14.50
CA TYR A 35 -35.70 11.55 -15.87
C TYR A 35 -34.35 11.15 -16.49
N GLY A 36 -33.32 12.00 -16.30
CA GLY A 36 -31.97 11.70 -16.81
C GLY A 36 -31.35 10.46 -16.18
N GLU A 37 -31.45 10.32 -14.84
CA GLU A 37 -31.00 9.12 -14.13
C GLU A 37 -31.71 7.88 -14.67
N ARG A 38 -33.03 7.95 -14.84
CA ARG A 38 -33.84 6.84 -15.33
C ARG A 38 -33.37 6.35 -16.69
N VAL A 39 -33.15 7.25 -17.65
CA VAL A 39 -32.68 6.88 -19.00
C VAL A 39 -31.36 6.12 -18.94
N VAL A 40 -30.40 6.60 -18.14
CA VAL A 40 -29.09 5.95 -17.99
C VAL A 40 -29.20 4.59 -17.32
N VAL A 41 -29.99 4.48 -16.24
CA VAL A 41 -30.21 3.24 -15.50
C VAL A 41 -30.91 2.20 -16.37
N GLU A 42 -32.00 2.57 -17.04
CA GLU A 42 -32.76 1.68 -17.91
C GLU A 42 -31.90 1.19 -19.09
N GLN A 43 -31.13 2.09 -19.72
CA GLN A 43 -30.19 1.71 -20.77
C GLN A 43 -29.17 0.70 -20.24
N TYR A 44 -28.57 0.95 -19.08
CA TYR A 44 -27.60 0.04 -18.47
C TYR A 44 -28.20 -1.34 -18.22
N ILE A 45 -29.42 -1.41 -17.68
CA ILE A 45 -30.12 -2.66 -17.39
C ILE A 45 -30.34 -3.45 -18.69
N LEU A 46 -30.82 -2.78 -19.73
CA LEU A 46 -31.08 -3.43 -21.03
C LEU A 46 -29.79 -3.88 -21.71
N THR A 47 -28.72 -3.09 -21.67
CA THR A 47 -27.46 -3.45 -22.36
C THR A 47 -26.59 -4.42 -21.57
N ASN A 48 -26.68 -4.46 -20.25
CA ASN A 48 -25.75 -5.27 -19.43
C ASN A 48 -26.44 -6.41 -18.68
N PHE A 49 -27.64 -6.19 -18.15
CA PHE A 49 -28.36 -7.21 -17.40
C PHE A 49 -29.20 -8.09 -18.33
N ALA A 50 -29.99 -7.50 -19.23
CA ALA A 50 -30.87 -8.25 -20.12
C ALA A 50 -30.13 -9.22 -21.06
N LEU A 51 -28.93 -8.85 -21.54
CA LEU A 51 -28.08 -9.72 -22.35
C LEU A 51 -27.65 -11.02 -21.63
N LYS A 52 -27.59 -11.01 -20.30
CA LYS A 52 -27.27 -12.20 -19.49
C LYS A 52 -28.47 -13.13 -19.31
N THR A 53 -29.62 -12.79 -19.89
CA THR A 53 -30.89 -13.50 -19.70
C THR A 53 -31.51 -13.88 -21.05
N ASP A 54 -32.64 -14.59 -21.00
CA ASP A 54 -33.41 -14.91 -22.22
C ASP A 54 -34.34 -13.76 -22.67
N TYR A 55 -34.22 -12.57 -22.06
CA TYR A 55 -35.09 -11.42 -22.29
C TYR A 55 -35.29 -11.09 -23.78
N TYR A 56 -34.21 -11.07 -24.56
CA TYR A 56 -34.26 -10.78 -26.01
C TYR A 56 -34.58 -12.01 -26.89
N LYS A 57 -34.57 -13.21 -26.32
CA LYS A 57 -34.80 -14.46 -27.07
C LYS A 57 -36.27 -14.88 -27.08
N ARG A 58 -37.07 -14.36 -26.15
CA ARG A 58 -38.49 -14.71 -25.99
C ARG A 58 -39.38 -13.49 -26.20
N HIS A 59 -40.59 -13.72 -26.69
CA HIS A 59 -41.62 -12.70 -26.85
C HIS A 59 -42.93 -13.15 -26.20
N PRO A 60 -43.69 -12.24 -25.56
CA PRO A 60 -43.38 -10.82 -25.36
C PRO A 60 -42.30 -10.60 -24.30
N ALA A 61 -41.55 -9.50 -24.41
CA ALA A 61 -40.53 -9.09 -23.45
C ALA A 61 -41.01 -7.83 -22.73
N LEU A 62 -41.13 -7.88 -21.40
CA LEU A 62 -41.67 -6.77 -20.61
C LEU A 62 -40.58 -6.13 -19.75
N PHE A 63 -40.44 -4.81 -19.81
CA PHE A 63 -39.54 -4.07 -18.93
C PHE A 63 -40.34 -3.11 -18.06
N ILE A 64 -40.27 -3.32 -16.73
CA ILE A 64 -41.19 -2.71 -15.78
C ILE A 64 -40.41 -2.09 -14.64
N TYR A 65 -40.61 -0.78 -14.43
CA TYR A 65 -40.24 -0.13 -13.19
C TYR A 65 -41.34 -0.35 -12.16
N VAL A 66 -41.01 -1.08 -11.09
CA VAL A 66 -41.99 -1.46 -10.05
C VAL A 66 -42.15 -0.36 -9.01
N GLY A 67 -41.16 0.52 -8.85
CA GLY A 67 -41.21 1.64 -7.93
C GLY A 67 -40.08 1.64 -6.91
N LEU A 68 -40.42 2.05 -5.68
CA LEU A 68 -39.47 2.23 -4.59
C LEU A 68 -39.45 1.03 -3.66
N ASP A 69 -38.24 0.64 -3.23
CA ASP A 69 -38.04 -0.36 -2.18
C ASP A 69 -37.17 0.23 -1.06
N ALA A 70 -37.79 0.45 0.10
CA ALA A 70 -37.12 1.00 1.28
C ALA A 70 -36.03 0.07 1.84
N GLN A 71 -36.06 -1.23 1.56
CA GLN A 71 -35.01 -2.15 2.00
C GLN A 71 -33.66 -1.83 1.35
N LEU A 72 -33.68 -1.28 0.13
CA LEU A 72 -32.46 -0.88 -0.59
C LEU A 72 -31.71 0.26 0.10
N VAL A 73 -32.38 1.07 0.92
CA VAL A 73 -31.70 2.10 1.73
C VAL A 73 -30.77 1.44 2.74
N LYS A 74 -31.19 0.33 3.36
CA LYS A 74 -30.35 -0.42 4.30
C LYS A 74 -29.15 -1.04 3.58
N GLU A 75 -29.38 -1.60 2.39
CA GLU A 75 -28.31 -2.18 1.57
C GLU A 75 -27.31 -1.12 1.10
N LEU A 76 -27.79 0.07 0.71
CA LEU A 76 -26.95 1.22 0.36
C LEU A 76 -26.07 1.66 1.53
N ASN A 77 -26.65 1.80 2.72
CA ASN A 77 -25.90 2.17 3.92
C ASN A 77 -24.83 1.12 4.28
N LEU A 78 -25.16 -0.16 4.16
CA LEU A 78 -24.18 -1.23 4.38
C LEU A 78 -23.06 -1.21 3.34
N PHE A 79 -23.38 -0.91 2.08
CA PHE A 79 -22.39 -0.76 1.03
C PHE A 79 -21.44 0.41 1.31
N HIS A 80 -21.98 1.57 1.69
CA HIS A 80 -21.19 2.74 2.08
C HIS A 80 -20.30 2.49 3.29
N LEU A 81 -20.83 1.80 4.31
CA LEU A 81 -20.06 1.44 5.50
C LEU A 81 -18.88 0.52 5.15
N LYS A 82 -19.12 -0.52 4.33
CA LYS A 82 -18.06 -1.42 3.88
C LYS A 82 -16.97 -0.70 3.10
N ASN A 83 -17.35 0.19 2.19
CA ASN A 83 -16.37 0.99 1.43
C ASN A 83 -15.59 1.93 2.34
N THR A 84 -16.27 2.60 3.28
CA THR A 84 -15.61 3.50 4.25
C THR A 84 -14.58 2.73 5.08
N LEU A 85 -14.95 1.56 5.62
CA LEU A 85 -14.02 0.70 6.37
C LEU A 85 -12.82 0.29 5.52
N LYS A 86 -13.03 -0.10 4.26
CA LYS A 86 -11.94 -0.44 3.35
C LYS A 86 -10.98 0.74 3.15
N THR A 87 -11.51 1.94 2.91
CA THR A 87 -10.67 3.14 2.75
C THR A 87 -9.93 3.52 4.02
N LEU A 88 -10.50 3.27 5.20
CA LEU A 88 -9.82 3.51 6.48
C LEU A 88 -8.64 2.56 6.69
N VAL A 89 -8.82 1.27 6.37
CA VAL A 89 -7.75 0.27 6.45
C VAL A 89 -6.62 0.60 5.48
N GLU A 90 -6.94 1.04 4.27
CA GLU A 90 -5.94 1.48 3.28
C GLU A 90 -5.16 2.70 3.80
N LYS A 91 -5.86 3.72 4.35
CA LYS A 91 -5.20 4.88 4.95
C LYS A 91 -4.33 4.55 6.16
N GLU A 92 -4.77 3.64 7.03
CA GLU A 92 -3.98 3.21 8.18
C GLU A 92 -2.67 2.55 7.73
N LYS A 93 -2.75 1.71 6.69
CA LYS A 93 -1.58 1.08 6.09
C LYS A 93 -0.62 2.13 5.53
N ASP A 94 -1.11 3.10 4.76
CA ASP A 94 -0.28 4.17 4.19
C ASP A 94 0.42 5.01 5.27
N VAL A 95 -0.28 5.32 6.37
CA VAL A 95 0.30 6.02 7.52
C VAL A 95 1.40 5.18 8.17
N LYS A 96 1.15 3.88 8.40
CA LYS A 96 2.13 2.98 9.01
C LYS A 96 3.38 2.85 8.15
N ASP A 97 3.22 2.71 6.84
CA ASP A 97 4.34 2.62 5.89
C ASP A 97 5.13 3.94 5.87
N SER A 98 4.45 5.09 5.93
CA SER A 98 5.08 6.40 6.04
C SER A 98 5.88 6.57 7.34
N VAL A 99 5.31 6.17 8.48
CA VAL A 99 6.00 6.22 9.78
C VAL A 99 7.23 5.31 9.78
N ASN A 100 7.10 4.09 9.25
CA ASN A 100 8.23 3.18 9.11
C ASN A 100 9.33 3.76 8.21
N GLY A 101 8.97 4.42 7.11
CA GLY A 101 9.92 5.12 6.25
C GLY A 101 10.69 6.22 7.01
N LEU A 102 9.99 7.04 7.81
CA LEU A 102 10.62 8.08 8.64
C LEU A 102 11.55 7.49 9.69
N ILE A 103 11.15 6.40 10.35
CA ILE A 103 12.00 5.69 11.32
C ILE A 103 13.25 5.15 10.63
N SER A 104 13.10 4.46 9.51
CA SER A 104 14.24 3.91 8.75
C SER A 104 15.20 5.01 8.32
N GLN A 105 14.70 6.13 7.79
CA GLN A 105 15.54 7.26 7.41
C GLN A 105 16.26 7.89 8.61
N SER A 106 15.56 8.04 9.74
CA SER A 106 16.15 8.59 10.97
C SER A 106 17.24 7.67 11.53
N MET A 107 16.99 6.37 11.56
CA MET A 107 17.96 5.36 12.02
C MET A 107 19.14 5.25 11.07
N GLN A 108 18.90 5.29 9.75
CA GLN A 108 19.95 5.35 8.73
C GLN A 108 20.88 6.54 8.98
N ASN A 109 20.34 7.75 9.16
CA ASN A 109 21.13 8.94 9.43
C ASN A 109 21.91 8.81 10.74
N TYR A 110 21.26 8.35 11.81
CA TYR A 110 21.91 8.12 13.10
C TYR A 110 23.11 7.18 12.98
N TYR A 111 22.92 6.00 12.36
CA TYR A 111 24.02 5.05 12.21
C TYR A 111 25.12 5.57 11.28
N PHE A 112 24.77 6.32 10.23
CA PHE A 112 25.76 6.97 9.36
C PHE A 112 26.65 7.95 10.15
N GLU A 113 26.05 8.81 10.96
CA GLU A 113 26.78 9.74 11.82
C GLU A 113 27.67 8.99 12.83
N GLN A 114 27.15 7.97 13.51
CA GLN A 114 27.91 7.17 14.47
C GLN A 114 29.10 6.44 13.82
N ILE A 115 28.94 5.93 12.59
CA ILE A 115 30.04 5.34 11.84
C ILE A 115 31.10 6.42 11.51
N GLY A 116 30.67 7.61 11.11
CA GLY A 116 31.56 8.76 10.88
C GLY A 116 32.37 9.14 12.13
N ASP A 117 31.72 9.23 13.27
CA ASP A 117 32.36 9.52 14.57
C ASP A 117 33.36 8.43 14.96
N MET A 118 33.04 7.16 14.73
CA MET A 118 33.96 6.04 14.98
C MET A 118 35.19 6.07 14.06
N ILE A 119 35.04 6.46 12.79
CA ILE A 119 36.18 6.66 11.89
C ILE A 119 37.09 7.79 12.39
N LEU A 120 36.51 8.89 12.88
CA LEU A 120 37.28 9.99 13.45
C LEU A 120 38.01 9.57 14.73
N ALA A 121 37.37 8.77 15.59
CA ALA A 121 38.00 8.21 16.78
C ALA A 121 39.16 7.28 16.42
N ALA A 122 38.99 6.40 15.42
CA ALA A 122 40.05 5.54 14.90
C ALA A 122 41.23 6.36 14.35
N ARG A 123 40.97 7.46 13.62
CA ARG A 123 42.04 8.37 13.15
C ARG A 123 42.83 9.02 14.29
N ARG A 124 42.16 9.40 15.39
CA ARG A 124 42.83 9.97 16.56
C ARG A 124 43.71 8.93 17.26
N GLU A 125 43.18 7.73 17.48
CA GLU A 125 43.92 6.62 18.08
C GLU A 125 45.14 6.22 17.23
N VAL A 126 45.03 6.22 15.88
CA VAL A 126 46.20 5.96 15.02
C VAL A 126 47.26 7.06 15.16
N LYS A 127 46.86 8.34 15.21
CA LYS A 127 47.78 9.47 15.40
C LYS A 127 48.45 9.50 16.79
N GLU A 128 47.73 9.09 17.84
CA GLU A 128 48.25 9.04 19.21
C GLU A 128 49.12 7.80 19.46
N ASN A 129 48.83 6.68 18.79
CA ASN A 129 49.56 5.41 18.93
C ASN A 129 50.82 5.29 18.03
N GLU A 130 51.19 6.29 17.23
CA GLU A 130 52.55 6.39 16.65
C GLU A 130 53.65 6.36 17.74
N THR A 131 53.28 6.63 18.99
CA THR A 131 54.18 6.64 20.16
C THR A 131 54.18 5.36 21.02
N GLY A 132 53.34 4.35 20.73
CA GLY A 132 53.31 3.12 21.53
C GLY A 132 52.08 2.26 21.28
N CYS A 133 52.32 0.98 20.98
CA CYS A 133 51.34 -0.02 20.57
C CYS A 133 50.12 -0.15 21.51
N SER A 134 48.91 0.02 20.96
CA SER A 134 47.66 -0.43 21.60
C SER A 134 46.69 -1.04 20.59
N SER A 135 47.12 -2.13 19.93
CA SER A 135 46.32 -2.92 18.97
C SER A 135 44.92 -3.31 19.48
N VAL A 136 44.79 -3.54 20.80
CA VAL A 136 43.54 -3.94 21.46
C VAL A 136 42.41 -2.90 21.33
N ARG A 137 42.74 -1.60 21.34
CA ARG A 137 41.72 -0.53 21.23
C ARG A 137 41.21 -0.38 19.81
N LEU A 138 42.10 -0.55 18.82
CA LEU A 138 41.72 -0.54 17.41
C LEU A 138 40.85 -1.75 17.07
N ASP A 139 41.16 -2.94 17.60
CA ASP A 139 40.30 -4.12 17.41
C ASP A 139 38.90 -3.94 18.01
N GLN A 140 38.79 -3.28 19.17
CA GLN A 140 37.49 -2.95 19.77
C GLN A 140 36.69 -1.93 18.93
N LEU A 141 37.37 -0.95 18.35
CA LEU A 141 36.76 0.01 17.42
C LEU A 141 36.26 -0.67 16.15
N LYS A 142 37.02 -1.64 15.63
CA LYS A 142 36.63 -2.45 14.46
C LYS A 142 35.35 -3.22 14.71
N ILE A 143 35.26 -3.94 15.83
CA ILE A 143 34.07 -4.74 16.18
C ILE A 143 32.84 -3.84 16.30
N LYS A 144 32.95 -2.72 17.01
CA LYS A 144 31.85 -1.75 17.14
C LYS A 144 31.43 -1.17 15.80
N MET A 145 32.37 -0.92 14.90
CA MET A 145 32.10 -0.41 13.57
C MET A 145 31.41 -1.47 12.68
N GLU A 146 31.78 -2.75 12.80
CA GLU A 146 31.07 -3.85 12.13
C GLU A 146 29.63 -3.98 12.62
N GLU A 147 29.39 -3.82 13.92
CA GLU A 147 28.06 -3.80 14.52
C GLU A 147 27.21 -2.63 14.01
N LEU A 148 27.79 -1.42 13.93
CA LEU A 148 27.10 -0.24 13.40
C LEU A 148 26.78 -0.36 11.91
N VAL A 149 27.68 -0.92 11.10
CA VAL A 149 27.44 -1.17 9.67
C VAL A 149 26.35 -2.23 9.48
N ARG A 150 26.34 -3.28 10.29
CA ARG A 150 25.25 -4.27 10.28
C ARG A 150 23.91 -3.65 10.68
N ALA A 151 23.91 -2.79 11.69
CA ALA A 151 22.72 -2.08 12.13
C ALA A 151 22.21 -1.13 11.03
N TYR A 152 23.11 -0.36 10.39
CA TYR A 152 22.80 0.51 9.25
C TYR A 152 22.12 -0.27 8.11
N ASN A 153 22.68 -1.42 7.71
CA ASN A 153 22.15 -2.26 6.64
C ASN A 153 20.74 -2.82 6.91
N ASN A 154 20.28 -2.86 8.17
CA ASN A 154 18.90 -3.27 8.48
C ASN A 154 17.87 -2.19 8.15
N TYR A 155 18.30 -0.94 7.99
CA TYR A 155 17.44 0.21 7.72
C TYR A 155 17.65 0.78 6.31
N THR A 156 18.48 0.13 5.48
CA THR A 156 18.77 0.56 4.10
C THR A 156 18.67 -0.60 3.12
N ASP A 157 18.25 -0.32 1.89
CA ASP A 157 18.23 -1.32 0.81
C ASP A 157 19.63 -1.68 0.27
N GLN A 158 20.66 -0.95 0.70
CA GLN A 158 22.05 -1.18 0.32
C GLN A 158 22.75 -2.03 1.38
N LYS A 159 23.45 -3.09 0.94
CA LYS A 159 24.29 -3.91 1.83
C LYS A 159 25.73 -3.44 1.72
N ILE A 160 26.09 -2.50 2.58
CA ILE A 160 27.45 -1.96 2.61
C ILE A 160 28.30 -2.83 3.54
N THR A 161 29.54 -3.09 3.16
CA THR A 161 30.50 -3.83 3.99
C THR A 161 31.48 -2.88 4.67
N ILE A 162 32.04 -3.30 5.80
CA ILE A 162 33.01 -2.47 6.54
C ILE A 162 34.24 -2.07 5.68
N ASN A 163 34.61 -2.90 4.70
CA ASN A 163 35.72 -2.66 3.77
C ASN A 163 35.48 -1.49 2.81
N GLU A 164 34.21 -1.19 2.52
CA GLU A 164 33.78 -0.07 1.66
C GLU A 164 33.70 1.23 2.46
N VAL A 165 33.39 1.14 3.76
CA VAL A 165 33.20 2.30 4.64
C VAL A 165 34.51 2.79 5.26
N ILE A 166 35.47 1.90 5.51
CA ILE A 166 36.77 2.27 6.07
C ILE A 166 37.62 3.00 5.02
N PRO A 167 38.11 4.23 5.31
CA PRO A 167 39.05 4.95 4.46
C PRO A 167 40.34 4.15 4.22
N SER A 168 40.92 4.24 3.01
CA SER A 168 42.13 3.51 2.60
C SER A 168 43.30 3.64 3.57
N GLU A 169 43.46 4.82 4.17
CA GLU A 169 44.49 5.14 5.18
C GLU A 169 44.43 4.28 6.44
N LEU A 170 43.23 3.81 6.81
CA LEU A 170 42.98 3.02 8.02
C LEU A 170 42.96 1.51 7.76
N LYS A 171 42.85 1.09 6.49
CA LYS A 171 42.73 -0.33 6.11
C LYS A 171 43.91 -1.17 6.60
N SER A 172 45.12 -0.64 6.53
CA SER A 172 46.36 -1.28 7.01
C SER A 172 46.35 -1.55 8.52
N TYR A 173 45.77 -0.64 9.31
CA TYR A 173 45.68 -0.74 10.78
C TYR A 173 44.59 -1.71 11.23
N PHE A 174 43.58 -1.95 10.40
CA PHE A 174 42.49 -2.90 10.67
C PHE A 174 42.73 -4.30 10.07
N GLY A 175 43.91 -4.54 9.48
CA GLY A 175 44.26 -5.82 8.85
C GLY A 175 43.44 -6.12 7.58
N ILE A 176 42.91 -5.09 6.93
CA ILE A 176 42.16 -5.20 5.66
C ILE A 176 43.17 -4.96 4.54
N SER A 177 43.41 -5.97 3.70
CA SER A 177 44.26 -5.81 2.52
C SER A 177 43.69 -4.69 1.65
N ALA A 178 44.47 -3.64 1.41
CA ALA A 178 44.18 -2.69 0.36
C ALA A 178 44.19 -3.49 -0.95
N GLU A 179 43.01 -3.77 -1.51
CA GLU A 179 42.93 -4.22 -2.89
C GLU A 179 43.57 -3.13 -3.75
N THR A 180 44.76 -3.44 -4.23
CA THR A 180 45.37 -2.79 -5.39
C THR A 180 44.37 -2.80 -6.53
N VAL A 181 44.15 -1.60 -7.07
CA VAL A 181 43.44 -1.25 -8.31
C VAL A 181 43.43 -2.36 -9.35
#